data_AF-A0A657ASE4-F1
#
_entry.id   AF-A0A657ASE4-F1
#
_cell.length_a   1.000
_cell.length_b   1.000
_cell.length_c   1.000
_cell.angle_alpha   90.00
_cell.angle_beta   90.00
_cell.angle_gamma   90.00
#
_symmetry.space_group_name_H-M   'P 1'
#
loop_
_entity.id
_entity.type
_entity.pdbx_description
1 polymer ?
#
loop_
_entity_poly.entity_id
_entity_poly.type
_entity_poly.pdbx_seq_one_letter_code
_entity_poly.pdbx_strand_id
1 'polypeptide(L)'
;MLSAAEHSVEMKNVGADGPMVFTPAVLHVAVGDTVHFLPSDPAHNSESVAGLIPEGATPWKGDMNKKVSVTIDKEGVYVYQCLPHSVLAMVGVIVAGKPTNLDAVKTNASSLTSKFVVNKDRLDKYLAQVK
;
A
#
# COMPACT_ATOMS: atom_id res chain seq x y z
N MET A 1 16.45 -22.62 7.14
CA MET A 1 16.31 -21.53 6.16
C MET A 1 14.85 -21.14 6.15
N LEU A 2 14.48 -19.95 6.62
CA LEU A 2 13.12 -19.47 6.36
C LEU A 2 13.08 -19.04 4.89
N SER A 3 12.20 -19.65 4.10
CA SER A 3 11.87 -19.15 2.76
C SER A 3 11.12 -17.83 2.89
N ALA A 4 11.36 -16.90 1.99
CA ALA A 4 10.50 -15.72 1.84
C ALA A 4 9.05 -16.18 1.62
N ALA A 5 8.10 -15.53 2.30
CA ALA A 5 6.69 -15.82 2.15
C ALA A 5 6.09 -14.99 1.01
N GLU A 6 5.04 -15.56 0.40
CA GLU A 6 4.25 -14.90 -0.64
C GLU A 6 2.93 -14.43 -0.02
N HIS A 7 2.58 -13.17 -0.26
CA HIS A 7 1.34 -12.55 0.20
C HIS A 7 0.54 -12.02 -0.98
N SER A 8 -0.77 -11.85 -0.81
CA SER A 8 -1.63 -11.31 -1.87
C SER A 8 -2.46 -10.13 -1.37
N VAL A 9 -2.64 -9.15 -2.26
CA VAL A 9 -3.50 -7.99 -2.10
C VAL A 9 -4.40 -7.90 -3.33
N GLU A 10 -5.70 -8.02 -3.14
CA GLU A 10 -6.71 -7.85 -4.19
C GLU A 10 -6.94 -6.37 -4.48
N MET A 11 -7.06 -6.00 -5.75
CA MET A 11 -7.47 -4.66 -6.20
C MET A 11 -8.94 -4.70 -6.59
N LYS A 12 -9.81 -4.04 -5.82
CA LYS A 12 -11.27 -4.21 -5.89
C LYS A 12 -12.01 -2.90 -6.08
N ASN A 13 -13.12 -2.97 -6.81
CA ASN A 13 -14.10 -1.89 -6.93
C ASN A 13 -14.85 -1.66 -5.63
N VAL A 14 -15.13 -2.73 -4.87
CA VAL A 14 -15.83 -2.68 -3.58
C VAL A 14 -15.22 -3.69 -2.62
N GLY A 15 -15.05 -3.30 -1.36
CA GLY A 15 -14.67 -4.18 -0.26
C GLY A 15 -15.18 -3.66 1.08
N ALA A 16 -14.63 -4.19 2.18
CA ALA A 16 -15.08 -3.87 3.54
C ALA A 16 -14.96 -2.37 3.88
N ASP A 17 -13.96 -1.70 3.32
CA ASP A 17 -13.70 -0.26 3.54
C ASP A 17 -14.40 0.65 2.50
N GLY A 18 -15.37 0.10 1.76
CA GLY A 18 -16.16 0.80 0.76
C GLY A 18 -15.61 0.66 -0.66
N PRO A 19 -15.83 1.66 -1.54
CA PRO A 19 -15.41 1.60 -2.93
C PRO A 19 -13.91 1.86 -3.10
N MET A 20 -13.35 1.31 -4.18
CA MET A 20 -11.96 1.47 -4.64
C MET A 20 -10.96 1.17 -3.52
N VAL A 21 -10.72 -0.12 -3.28
CA VAL A 21 -9.96 -0.59 -2.12
C VAL A 21 -8.98 -1.70 -2.48
N PHE A 22 -7.89 -1.74 -1.73
CA PHE A 22 -7.03 -2.90 -1.65
C PHE A 22 -7.52 -3.84 -0.54
N THR A 23 -7.43 -5.15 -0.73
CA THR A 23 -7.83 -6.15 0.28
C THR A 23 -6.75 -7.23 0.45
N PRO A 24 -6.12 -7.36 1.62
CA PRO A 24 -6.25 -6.48 2.79
C PRO A 24 -5.72 -5.06 2.51
N ALA A 25 -6.24 -4.08 3.23
CA ALA A 25 -5.79 -2.69 3.13
C ALA A 25 -4.53 -2.41 3.97
N VAL A 26 -4.35 -3.16 5.06
CA VAL A 26 -3.15 -3.17 5.89
C VAL A 26 -2.60 -4.59 5.94
N LEU A 27 -1.35 -4.78 5.50
CA LEU A 27 -0.68 -6.07 5.42
C LEU A 27 0.61 -6.05 6.23
N HIS A 28 0.81 -7.05 7.09
CA HIS A 28 2.06 -7.23 7.84
C HIS A 28 2.88 -8.35 7.20
N VAL A 29 4.16 -8.08 6.94
CA VAL A 29 5.08 -9.00 6.25
C VAL A 29 6.46 -8.99 6.90
N ALA A 30 7.31 -9.96 6.56
CA ALA A 30 8.73 -9.92 6.86
C ALA A 30 9.53 -9.27 5.72
N VAL A 31 10.72 -8.74 6.05
CA VAL A 31 11.68 -8.33 5.02
C VAL A 31 12.13 -9.56 4.23
N GLY A 32 12.10 -9.45 2.91
CA GLY A 32 12.36 -10.53 1.96
C GLY A 32 11.08 -11.13 1.38
N ASP A 33 9.92 -10.94 2.01
CA ASP A 33 8.64 -11.44 1.49
C ASP A 33 8.25 -10.75 0.18
N THR A 34 7.42 -11.43 -0.60
CA THR A 34 6.88 -10.88 -1.85
C THR A 34 5.37 -10.65 -1.71
N VAL A 35 4.92 -9.46 -2.10
CA VAL A 35 3.51 -9.07 -2.13
C VAL A 35 3.03 -9.04 -3.57
N HIS A 36 1.97 -9.80 -3.85
CA HIS A 36 1.30 -9.87 -5.13
C HIS A 36 0.04 -9.01 -5.14
N PHE A 37 0.04 -7.96 -5.95
CA PHE A 37 -1.17 -7.18 -6.21
C PHE A 37 -1.94 -7.84 -7.35
N LEU A 38 -3.13 -8.36 -7.06
CA LEU A 38 -3.95 -9.14 -7.98
C LEU A 38 -5.07 -8.28 -8.58
N PRO A 39 -5.20 -8.21 -9.92
CA PRO A 39 -6.25 -7.45 -10.60
C PRO A 39 -7.59 -8.21 -10.51
N SER A 40 -8.19 -8.19 -9.33
CA SER A 40 -9.44 -8.92 -9.05
C SER A 40 -10.63 -8.25 -9.74
N ASP A 41 -10.62 -6.92 -9.79
CA ASP A 41 -11.49 -6.11 -10.64
C ASP A 41 -10.67 -5.34 -11.69
N PRO A 42 -11.28 -4.93 -12.81
CA PRO A 42 -10.61 -4.11 -13.81
C PRO A 42 -10.42 -2.66 -13.35
N ALA A 43 -9.61 -1.93 -14.11
CA ALA A 43 -9.23 -0.53 -13.93
C ALA A 43 -8.36 -0.22 -12.71
N HIS A 44 -7.52 -1.16 -12.26
CA HIS A 44 -6.61 -0.94 -11.12
C HIS A 44 -5.13 -1.15 -11.45
N ASN A 45 -4.28 -0.46 -10.69
CA ASN A 45 -2.85 -0.74 -10.57
C ASN A 45 -2.40 -0.59 -9.10
N SER A 46 -1.12 -0.89 -8.84
CA SER A 46 -0.47 -0.62 -7.56
C SER A 46 0.84 0.12 -7.80
N GLU A 47 1.06 1.21 -7.08
CA GLU A 47 2.24 2.07 -7.15
C GLU A 47 2.64 2.52 -5.74
N SER A 48 3.93 2.41 -5.42
CA SER A 48 4.48 2.98 -4.18
C SER A 48 4.34 4.50 -4.20
N VAL A 49 4.00 5.11 -3.05
CA VAL A 49 3.93 6.57 -2.97
C VAL A 49 5.29 7.14 -2.61
N ALA A 50 5.83 7.99 -3.48
CA ALA A 50 7.09 8.67 -3.26
C ALA A 50 7.09 9.43 -1.92
N GLY A 51 8.14 9.23 -1.12
CA GLY A 51 8.28 9.84 0.21
C GLY A 51 7.47 9.16 1.32
N LEU A 52 6.69 8.12 1.02
CA LEU A 52 5.91 7.33 2.00
C LEU A 52 6.30 5.84 2.04
N ILE A 53 7.51 5.52 1.59
CA ILE A 53 8.15 4.20 1.76
C ILE A 53 9.49 4.39 2.51
N PRO A 54 10.12 3.33 3.05
CA PRO A 54 11.40 3.46 3.74
C PRO A 54 12.49 4.01 2.81
N GLU A 55 13.41 4.78 3.37
CA GLU A 55 14.54 5.32 2.61
C GLU A 55 15.38 4.18 2.02
N GLY A 56 15.70 4.28 0.73
CA GLY A 56 16.47 3.27 0.01
C GLY A 56 15.73 1.96 -0.26
N ALA A 57 14.42 1.89 0.02
CA ALA A 57 13.58 0.79 -0.46
C ALA A 57 13.28 0.94 -1.95
N THR A 58 13.13 -0.19 -2.65
CA THR A 58 12.85 -0.21 -4.08
C THR A 58 11.40 0.24 -4.36
N PRO A 59 11.17 1.36 -5.08
CA PRO A 59 9.83 1.77 -5.46
C PRO A 59 9.29 0.86 -6.56
N TRP A 60 7.96 0.83 -6.73
CA TRP A 60 7.33 0.09 -7.81
C TRP A 60 6.19 0.88 -8.45
N LYS A 61 5.90 0.52 -9.70
CA LYS A 61 4.72 0.96 -10.44
C LYS A 61 4.24 -0.18 -11.34
N GLY A 62 3.11 -0.76 -11.01
CA GLY A 62 2.46 -1.78 -11.82
C GLY A 62 1.67 -1.18 -12.97
N ASP A 63 1.60 -1.93 -14.07
CA ASP A 63 0.73 -1.62 -15.21
C ASP A 63 -0.74 -1.81 -14.87
N MET A 64 -1.61 -1.07 -15.56
CA MET A 64 -3.06 -1.20 -15.43
C MET A 64 -3.54 -2.63 -15.74
N ASN A 65 -4.40 -3.18 -14.88
CA ASN A 65 -4.99 -4.51 -15.01
C ASN A 65 -3.97 -5.66 -15.06
N LYS A 66 -2.75 -5.43 -14.58
CA LYS A 66 -1.72 -6.48 -14.50
C LYS A 66 -1.41 -6.80 -13.05
N LYS A 67 -1.06 -8.07 -12.82
CA LYS A 67 -0.43 -8.48 -11.57
C LYS A 67 0.93 -7.78 -11.46
N VAL A 68 1.22 -7.21 -10.31
CA VAL A 68 2.56 -6.75 -9.96
C VAL A 68 3.01 -7.47 -8.69
N SER A 69 4.24 -7.97 -8.70
CA SER A 69 4.88 -8.64 -7.57
C SER A 69 6.01 -7.75 -7.06
N VAL A 70 6.02 -7.48 -5.76
CA VAL A 70 7.00 -6.59 -5.12
C VAL A 70 7.66 -7.34 -3.99
N THR A 71 8.98 -7.50 -4.05
CA THR A 71 9.77 -8.00 -2.92
C THR A 71 10.05 -6.85 -1.96
N ILE A 72 9.73 -7.06 -0.69
CA ILE A 72 9.86 -6.05 0.35
C ILE A 72 11.27 -6.13 0.93
N ASP A 73 12.09 -5.11 0.69
CA ASP A 73 13.54 -5.16 0.85
C ASP A 73 14.07 -4.42 2.09
N LYS A 74 13.22 -3.66 2.79
CA LYS A 74 13.57 -2.88 3.99
C LYS A 74 12.51 -3.02 5.07
N GLU A 75 12.92 -2.85 6.32
CA GLU A 75 11.98 -2.67 7.42
C GLU A 75 11.31 -1.30 7.32
N GLY A 76 10.02 -1.25 7.64
CA GLY A 76 9.27 -0.01 7.74
C GLY A 76 7.86 -0.11 7.18
N VAL A 77 7.25 1.06 7.02
CA VAL A 77 5.91 1.28 6.50
C VAL A 77 6.00 1.73 5.05
N TYR A 78 5.25 1.04 4.20
CA TYR A 78 5.12 1.33 2.77
C TYR A 78 3.68 1.73 2.48
N VAL A 79 3.45 2.99 2.12
CA VAL A 79 2.16 3.44 1.58
C VAL A 79 2.17 3.28 0.07
N TYR A 80 1.11 2.71 -0.46
CA TYR A 80 0.90 2.53 -1.90
C TYR A 80 -0.50 2.96 -2.31
N GLN A 81 -0.67 3.23 -3.59
CA GLN A 81 -1.90 3.74 -4.19
C GLN A 81 -2.23 3.02 -5.49
N CYS A 82 -3.50 3.08 -5.88
CA CYS A 82 -3.92 2.92 -7.27
C CYS A 82 -3.95 4.31 -7.90
N LEU A 83 -3.09 4.57 -8.88
CA LEU A 83 -2.90 5.89 -9.46
C LEU A 83 -4.19 6.54 -10.00
N PRO A 84 -5.01 5.87 -10.85
CA PRO A 84 -6.24 6.46 -11.38
C PRO A 84 -7.30 6.69 -10.28
N HIS A 85 -7.22 5.96 -9.16
CA HIS A 85 -8.17 6.03 -8.06
C HIS A 85 -7.60 6.70 -6.79
N SER A 86 -6.46 7.39 -6.91
CA SER A 86 -5.79 8.06 -5.78
C SER A 86 -6.67 9.14 -5.16
N VAL A 87 -7.40 9.92 -5.98
CA VAL A 87 -8.37 10.93 -5.50
C VAL A 87 -9.55 10.31 -4.75
N LEU A 88 -9.85 9.02 -4.99
CA LEU A 88 -10.88 8.26 -4.29
C LEU A 88 -10.35 7.54 -3.03
N ALA A 89 -9.12 7.87 -2.64
CA ALA A 89 -8.39 7.26 -1.53
C ALA A 89 -8.20 5.74 -1.69
N MET A 90 -7.97 5.25 -2.91
CA MET A 90 -7.56 3.85 -3.09
C MET A 90 -6.08 3.69 -2.73
N VAL A 91 -5.84 3.45 -1.44
CA VAL A 91 -4.51 3.31 -0.83
C VAL A 91 -4.46 2.09 0.06
N GLY A 92 -3.25 1.63 0.35
CA GLY A 92 -3.00 0.60 1.35
C GLY A 92 -1.65 0.79 2.04
N VAL A 93 -1.41 -0.02 3.06
CA VAL A 93 -0.23 0.04 3.92
C VAL A 93 0.37 -1.36 4.06
N ILE A 94 1.65 -1.51 3.74
CA ILE A 94 2.45 -2.68 4.13
C ILE A 94 3.32 -2.29 5.32
N VAL A 95 3.36 -3.13 6.35
CA VAL A 95 4.26 -3.03 7.49
C VAL A 95 5.24 -4.19 7.42
N ALA A 96 6.50 -3.88 7.16
CA ALA A 96 7.59 -4.84 7.02
C ALA A 96 8.44 -4.84 8.28
N GLY A 97 8.42 -5.93 9.06
CA GLY A 97 9.15 -5.97 10.33
C GLY A 97 8.78 -4.81 11.25
N LYS A 98 9.76 -3.98 11.63
CA LYS A 98 9.54 -2.80 12.48
C LYS A 98 9.12 -1.56 11.68
N PRO A 99 8.17 -0.74 12.16
CA PRO A 99 7.71 0.46 11.47
C PRO A 99 8.67 1.65 11.63
N THR A 100 9.91 1.52 11.14
CA THR A 100 11.04 2.45 11.33
C THR A 100 10.80 3.89 10.86
N ASN A 101 9.88 4.11 9.92
CA ASN A 101 9.59 5.39 9.29
C ASN A 101 8.15 5.89 9.52
N LEU A 102 7.40 5.34 10.48
CA LEU A 102 5.97 5.66 10.68
C LEU A 102 5.72 7.16 10.92
N ASP A 103 6.54 7.81 11.74
CA ASP A 103 6.38 9.24 12.05
C ASP A 103 6.62 10.13 10.82
N ALA A 104 7.62 9.77 10.00
CA ALA A 104 7.88 10.44 8.74
C ALA A 104 6.72 10.23 7.75
N VAL A 105 6.19 9.01 7.66
CA VAL A 105 5.01 8.70 6.83
C VAL A 105 3.81 9.53 7.26
N LYS A 106 3.50 9.58 8.56
CA LYS A 106 2.39 10.39 9.10
C LYS A 106 2.54 11.88 8.79
N THR A 107 3.77 12.40 8.88
CA THR A 107 4.08 13.81 8.60
C THR A 107 3.91 14.13 7.12
N ASN A 108 4.38 13.23 6.24
CA ASN A 108 4.42 13.45 4.80
C ASN A 108 3.12 13.04 4.08
N ALA A 109 2.25 12.27 4.74
CA ALA A 109 0.99 11.75 4.18
C ALA A 109 0.04 12.86 3.71
N SER A 110 0.14 14.07 4.27
CA SER A 110 -0.65 15.25 3.87
C SER A 110 -0.58 15.57 2.37
N SER A 111 0.57 15.32 1.74
CA SER A 111 0.77 15.50 0.30
C SER A 111 -0.08 14.55 -0.56
N LEU A 112 -0.46 13.40 -0.01
CA LEU A 112 -1.34 12.42 -0.64
C LEU A 112 -2.80 12.66 -0.22
N THR A 113 -3.07 12.79 1.07
CA THR A 113 -4.44 12.91 1.61
C THR A 113 -5.14 14.20 1.19
N SER A 114 -4.40 15.28 0.93
CA SER A 114 -4.96 16.53 0.37
C SER A 114 -5.61 16.36 -1.01
N LYS A 115 -5.28 15.28 -1.74
CA LYS A 115 -5.89 14.94 -3.03
C LYS A 115 -7.21 14.16 -2.88
N PHE A 116 -7.51 13.66 -1.69
CA PHE A 116 -8.67 12.81 -1.46
C PHE A 116 -9.95 13.64 -1.47
N VAL A 117 -10.88 13.30 -2.36
CA VAL A 117 -12.21 13.94 -2.40
C VAL A 117 -13.21 13.20 -1.52
N VAL A 118 -13.03 11.88 -1.37
CA VAL A 118 -13.81 10.97 -0.52
C VAL A 118 -12.90 10.19 0.42
N ASN A 119 -13.45 9.65 1.51
CA ASN A 119 -12.71 8.82 2.48
C ASN A 119 -11.42 9.50 2.97
N LYS A 120 -11.51 10.80 3.30
CA LYS A 120 -10.35 11.67 3.58
C LYS A 120 -9.45 11.17 4.72
N ASP A 121 -10.03 10.39 5.64
CA ASP A 121 -9.38 9.83 6.82
C ASP A 121 -8.94 8.37 6.65
N ARG A 122 -9.10 7.77 5.46
CA ARG A 122 -8.85 6.34 5.22
C ARG A 122 -7.39 5.96 5.46
N LEU A 123 -6.45 6.76 4.96
CA LEU A 123 -5.02 6.51 5.19
C LEU A 123 -4.68 6.61 6.68
N ASP A 124 -5.21 7.60 7.38
CA ASP A 124 -4.97 7.78 8.81
C ASP A 124 -5.50 6.59 9.62
N LYS A 125 -6.69 6.08 9.27
CA LYS A 125 -7.26 4.85 9.85
C LYS A 125 -6.40 3.62 9.61
N TYR A 126 -5.75 3.51 8.45
CA TYR A 126 -4.83 2.41 8.16
C TYR A 126 -3.51 2.56 8.92
N LEU A 127 -2.94 3.75 8.97
CA LEU A 127 -1.72 4.03 9.73
C LEU A 127 -1.91 3.86 11.24
N ALA A 128 -3.14 4.04 11.75
CA ALA A 128 -3.47 3.76 13.15
C ALA A 128 -3.46 2.27 13.51
N GLN A 129 -3.47 1.37 12.52
CA GLN A 129 -3.38 -0.08 12.74
C GLN A 129 -1.93 -0.59 12.79
N VAL A 130 -0.96 0.25 12.43
CA VAL A 130 0.47 -0.05 12.54
C VAL A 130 0.83 -0.11 14.03
N LYS A 131 1.32 -1.26 14.48
CA LYS A 131 1.75 -1.51 15.86
C LYS A 131 3.28 -1.58 15.96
#